data_AF-A0AA39J926-F1
#
_entry.id   AF-A0AA39J926-F1
#
_cell.length_a   1.000
_cell.length_b   1.000
_cell.length_c   1.000
_cell.angle_alpha   90.00
_cell.angle_beta   90.00
_cell.angle_gamma   90.00
#
_symmetry.space_group_name_H-M   'P 1'
#
loop_
_entity.id
_entity.type
_entity.pdbx_description
1 polymer ?
#
loop_
_entity_poly.entity_id
_entity_poly.type
_entity_poly.pdbx_seq_one_letter_code
_entity_poly.pdbx_strand_id
1 'polypeptide(L)' 'IEGNIGQLHIIVYILRCLALYSFNHTPGIGHSCRDVLESAWDKTKRAGGSLKQMNHGLRHDMLDFLLNDWNWSKVIRLG' A
#
# COMPACT_ATOMS: atom_id res chain seq x y z
N ILE A 1 -15.37 -11.06 -21.52
CA ILE A 1 -14.21 -10.19 -21.84
C ILE A 1 -13.52 -9.94 -20.51
N GLU A 2 -12.47 -10.71 -20.21
CA GLU A 2 -11.77 -10.70 -18.91
C GLU A 2 -10.60 -9.73 -18.95
N GLY A 3 -10.91 -8.44 -19.03
CA GLY A 3 -9.90 -7.38 -19.01
C GLY A 3 -10.33 -6.27 -18.07
N ASN A 4 -9.57 -6.06 -16.99
CA ASN A 4 -9.77 -4.90 -16.13
C ASN A 4 -9.35 -3.64 -16.90
N ILE A 5 -10.30 -2.75 -17.14
CA ILE A 5 -10.07 -1.45 -17.76
C ILE A 5 -9.54 -0.50 -16.68
N GLY A 6 -8.41 0.16 -16.93
CA GLY A 6 -7.80 1.09 -15.97
C GLY A 6 -8.72 2.28 -15.64
N GLN A 7 -8.78 2.69 -14.37
CA GLN A 7 -9.69 3.76 -13.92
C GLN A 7 -9.49 5.08 -14.67
N LEU A 8 -8.25 5.42 -15.05
CA LEU A 8 -7.94 6.62 -15.83
C LEU A 8 -8.60 6.61 -17.22
N HIS A 9 -8.81 5.43 -17.81
CA HIS A 9 -9.50 5.28 -19.08
C HIS A 9 -11.03 5.39 -18.92
N ILE A 10 -11.57 4.94 -17.77
CA ILE A 10 -13.01 4.94 -17.49
C ILE A 10 -13.53 6.35 -17.16
N ILE A 11 -12.72 7.19 -16.50
CA ILE A 11 -13.08 8.57 -16.13
C ILE A 11 -13.40 9.44 -17.37
N VAL A 12 -12.81 9.13 -18.53
CA VAL A 12 -13.02 9.86 -19.78
C VAL A 12 -14.32 9.43 -20.50
N TYR A 13 -14.96 8.34 -20.05
CA TYR A 13 -16.18 7.78 -20.66
C TYR A 13 -17.47 8.15 -19.91
N ILE A 14 -18.60 7.97 -20.58
CA ILE A 14 -19.97 8.24 -20.08
C ILE A 14 -20.22 7.47 -18.76
N LEU A 15 -21.00 8.06 -17.85
CA LEU A 15 -21.37 7.55 -16.52
C LEU A 15 -21.73 6.06 -16.45
N ARG A 16 -22.29 5.50 -17.52
CA ARG A 16 -22.64 4.07 -17.63
C ARG A 16 -21.42 3.14 -17.54
N CYS A 17 -20.27 3.55 -18.10
CA CYS A 17 -19.03 2.79 -18.02
C CYS A 17 -18.40 2.88 -16.62
N LEU A 18 -18.55 4.02 -15.95
CA LEU A 18 -18.12 4.19 -14.56
C LEU A 18 -18.88 3.24 -13.63
N ALA A 19 -20.19 3.13 -13.77
CA ALA A 19 -21.00 2.23 -12.93
C ALA A 19 -20.65 0.73 -13.12
N LEU A 20 -20.26 0.33 -14.32
CA LEU A 20 -20.00 -1.08 -14.66
C LEU A 20 -18.54 -1.51 -14.43
N TYR A 21 -17.59 -0.61 -14.66
CA TYR A 21 -16.16 -0.97 -14.69
C TYR A 21 -15.33 -0.22 -13.65
N SER A 22 -15.91 0.70 -12.87
CA SER A 22 -15.16 1.34 -11.80
C SER A 22 -14.76 0.31 -10.75
N PHE A 23 -13.47 0.32 -10.43
CA PHE A 23 -12.89 -0.38 -9.30
C PHE A 23 -13.67 -0.13 -8.00
N ASN A 24 -14.27 1.06 -7.84
CA ASN A 24 -15.06 1.40 -6.65
C ASN A 24 -16.33 0.54 -6.48
N HIS A 25 -16.81 -0.09 -7.56
CA HIS A 25 -17.97 -0.99 -7.54
C HIS A 25 -17.58 -2.47 -7.53
N THR A 26 -16.28 -2.77 -7.45
CA THR A 26 -15.82 -4.15 -7.36
C THR A 26 -16.03 -4.67 -5.92
N PRO A 27 -16.63 -5.87 -5.75
CA PRO A 27 -16.82 -6.46 -4.43
C PRO A 27 -15.49 -6.63 -3.68
N GLY A 28 -15.45 -6.28 -2.39
CA GLY A 28 -14.27 -6.47 -1.52
C GLY A 28 -13.26 -5.32 -1.49
N ILE A 29 -13.43 -4.28 -2.31
CA ILE A 29 -12.46 -3.17 -2.44
C ILE A 29 -12.44 -2.22 -1.22
N GLY A 30 -13.44 -2.29 -0.34
CA GLY A 30 -13.43 -1.58 0.95
C GLY A 30 -12.72 -2.32 2.09
N HIS A 31 -12.39 -3.60 1.94
CA HIS A 31 -11.73 -4.39 2.99
C HIS A 31 -10.21 -4.22 2.99
N SER A 32 -9.61 -3.99 1.82
CA SER A 32 -8.20 -3.64 1.71
C SER A 32 -8.05 -2.12 1.77
N CYS A 33 -7.77 -1.57 2.95
CA CYS A 33 -7.30 -0.20 3.05
C CYS A 33 -5.93 -0.11 2.34
N ARG A 34 -5.90 0.44 1.13
CA ARG A 34 -4.68 0.57 0.31
C ARG A 34 -3.59 1.35 1.05
N ASP A 35 -3.99 2.24 1.95
CA ASP A 35 -3.12 3.03 2.79
C ASP A 35 -2.27 2.17 3.73
N VAL A 36 -2.72 0.97 4.12
CA VAL A 36 -1.96 0.09 5.01
C VAL A 36 -0.68 -0.42 4.32
N LEU A 37 -0.77 -0.78 3.04
CA LEU A 37 0.39 -1.21 2.26
C LEU A 37 1.33 -0.02 1.97
N GLU A 38 0.76 1.11 1.54
CA GLU A 38 1.55 2.32 1.27
C GLU A 38 2.21 2.88 2.54
N SER A 39 1.62 2.68 3.73
CA SER A 39 2.15 3.16 5.01
C SER A 39 3.42 2.40 5.44
N ALA A 40 3.49 1.09 5.20
CA ALA A 40 4.73 0.33 5.44
C ALA A 40 5.85 0.77 4.49
N TRP A 41 5.50 1.05 3.24
CA TRP A 41 6.44 1.55 2.24
C TRP A 41 6.96 2.96 2.59
N ASP A 42 6.11 3.89 3.03
CA ASP A 42 6.54 5.25 3.42
C ASP A 42 7.57 5.20 4.56
N LYS A 43 7.32 4.39 5.60
CA LYS A 43 8.27 4.22 6.73
C LYS A 43 9.64 3.72 6.27
N THR A 44 9.66 2.66 5.46
CA THR A 44 10.93 2.08 4.97
C THR A 44 11.64 3.01 3.98
N LYS A 45 10.90 3.75 3.15
CA LYS A 45 11.44 4.72 2.20
C LYS A 45 12.10 5.90 2.90
N ARG A 46 11.50 6.42 3.98
CA ARG A 46 12.11 7.48 4.82
C ARG A 46 13.42 7.02 5.46
N ALA A 47 13.49 5.79 5.94
CA ALA A 47 14.72 5.22 6.50
C ALA A 47 15.79 4.90 5.44
N GLY A 48 15.42 4.83 4.16
CA GLY A 48 16.30 4.41 3.06
C GLY A 48 17.58 5.23 2.92
N GLY A 49 17.57 6.51 3.26
CA GLY A 49 18.76 7.37 3.23
C GLY A 49 19.82 6.91 4.23
N SER A 50 19.43 6.64 5.47
CA SER A 50 20.30 6.15 6.54
C SER A 50 20.73 4.71 6.31
N LEU A 51 19.79 3.85 5.89
CA LEU A 51 20.05 2.43 5.60
C LEU A 51 21.04 2.21 4.46
N LYS A 52 21.14 3.16 3.52
CA LYS A 52 22.11 3.11 2.41
C LYS A 52 23.55 3.24 2.89
N GLN A 53 23.79 3.89 4.02
CA GLN A 53 25.13 4.10 4.60
C GLN A 53 25.54 2.99 5.57
N MET A 54 24.61 2.11 5.95
CA MET A 54 24.87 1.02 6.89
C MET A 54 25.53 -0.18 6.22
N ASN A 55 26.37 -0.89 6.98
CA ASN A 55 26.92 -2.19 6.58
C ASN A 55 25.78 -3.19 6.34
N HIS A 56 26.02 -4.21 5.50
CA HIS A 56 24.96 -5.13 5.08
C HIS A 56 24.22 -5.81 6.24
N GLY A 57 24.94 -6.28 7.27
CA GLY A 57 24.32 -6.88 8.46
C GLY A 57 23.45 -5.88 9.23
N LEU A 58 24.02 -4.72 9.58
CA LEU A 58 23.31 -3.66 10.30
C LEU A 58 22.07 -3.16 9.55
N ARG A 59 22.12 -3.14 8.21
CA ARG A 59 20.99 -2.77 7.37
C ARG A 59 19.83 -3.77 7.51
N HIS A 60 20.10 -5.07 7.56
CA HIS A 60 19.07 -6.09 7.77
C HIS A 60 18.46 -5.97 9.16
N ASP A 61 19.30 -5.89 10.20
CA ASP A 61 18.84 -5.76 11.58
C ASP A 61 17.95 -4.52 11.77
N MET A 62 18.32 -3.41 11.13
CA MET A 62 17.56 -2.16 11.22
C MET A 62 16.25 -2.21 10.44
N LEU A 63 16.21 -2.91 9.30
CA LEU A 63 14.96 -3.16 8.56
C LEU A 63 13.99 -4.01 9.37
N ASP A 64 14.49 -5.08 10.00
CA ASP A 64 13.68 -5.94 10.87
C ASP A 64 13.11 -5.16 12.06
N PHE A 65 13.92 -4.32 12.69
CA PHE A 65 13.46 -3.44 13.77
C PHE A 65 12.32 -2.51 13.32
N LEU A 66 12.47 -1.84 12.18
CA LEU A 66 11.46 -0.91 11.65
C LEU A 66 10.15 -1.61 11.29
N LEU A 67 10.22 -2.79 10.69
CA LEU A 67 9.05 -3.59 10.35
C LEU A 67 8.37 -4.15 11.60
N ASN A 68 9.14 -4.55 12.61
CA ASN A 68 8.62 -5.03 13.88
C ASN A 68 7.94 -3.90 14.68
N ASP A 69 8.49 -2.69 14.71
CA ASP A 69 7.83 -1.50 15.26
C ASP A 69 6.49 -1.20 14.55
N TRP A 70 6.45 -1.35 13.22
CA TRP A 70 5.22 -1.18 12.46
C TRP A 70 4.19 -2.27 12.78
N ASN A 71 4.63 -3.52 12.96
CA ASN A 71 3.77 -4.61 13.43
C ASN A 71 3.21 -4.33 14.82
N TRP A 72 4.07 -3.94 15.76
CA TRP A 72 3.68 -3.56 17.11
C TRP A 72 2.67 -2.40 17.12
N SER A 73 2.94 -1.35 16.35
CA SER A 73 2.04 -0.20 16.18
C SER A 73 0.65 -0.60 15.69
N LYS A 74 0.54 -1.61 14.83
CA LYS A 74 -0.77 -2.13 14.40
C LYS A 74 -1.46 -2.88 15.53
N VAL A 75 -0.74 -3.73 16.26
CA VAL A 75 -1.31 -4.50 17.38
C VAL A 75 -1.87 -3.57 18.46
N ILE A 76 -1.15 -2.50 18.84
CA ILE A 76 -1.60 -1.57 19.89
C ILE A 76 -2.70 -0.60 19.44
N ARG A 77 -2.77 -0.25 18.15
CA ARG A 77 -3.78 0.70 17.61
C ARG A 77 -5.06 0.03 17.15
N LEU A 78 -5.13 -1.30 17.20
CA LEU A 78 -6.34 -2.09 16.94
C LEU A 78 -7.21 -2.30 18.20
N GLY A 79 -6.80 -1.74 19.34
CA GLY A 79 -7.61 -1.65 20.57
C GLY A 79 -8.66 -0.56 20.51
#